data_AF-A0A1G3QRP8-F1
#
_entry.id   AF-A0A1G3QRP8-F1
#
_cell.length_a   1.000
_cell.length_b   1.000
_cell.length_c   1.000
_cell.angle_alpha   90.00
_cell.angle_beta   90.00
_cell.angle_gamma   90.00
#
_symmetry.space_group_name_H-M   'P 1'
#
loop_
_entity.id
_entity.type
_entity.pdbx_description
1 polymer ?
#
loop_
_entity_poly.entity_id
_entity_poly.type
_entity_poly.pdbx_seq_one_letter_code
_entity_poly.pdbx_strand_id
1 'polypeptide(L)'
;MHESQKKKSIEINVYDTLYTDKVDGLYTRIMKSRGAERLMRKKLNPFTVVINSRKIARLLGFPWLKLALGIAGMGISKSIQLARMAIGFEAFKAGTMEGDNDKGVLPMGQVSGIIHDTLTVKQIIERIVREAKSVHKAVAPKV
;
A
#
# COMPACT_ATOMS: atom_id res chain seq x y z
N MET A 1 8.15 3.16 -8.74
CA MET A 1 8.57 2.67 -7.41
C MET A 1 10.02 3.04 -7.19
N HIS A 2 10.33 3.61 -6.03
CA HIS A 2 11.68 4.07 -5.68
C HIS A 2 12.64 2.89 -5.49
N GLU A 3 13.92 3.06 -5.86
CA GLU A 3 14.93 1.99 -5.77
C GLU A 3 15.16 1.50 -4.34
N SER A 4 15.12 2.39 -3.34
CA SER A 4 15.21 1.98 -1.93
C SER A 4 14.10 1.01 -1.52
N GLN A 5 12.91 1.12 -2.11
CA GLN A 5 11.79 0.24 -1.79
C GLN A 5 11.88 -1.11 -2.47
N LYS A 6 12.54 -1.19 -3.63
CA LYS A 6 12.88 -2.49 -4.26
C LYS A 6 13.86 -3.25 -3.38
N LYS A 7 14.87 -2.57 -2.82
CA LYS A 7 15.79 -3.21 -1.86
C LYS A 7 15.06 -3.73 -0.62
N LYS A 8 14.07 -2.98 -0.13
CA LYS A 8 13.23 -3.44 1.00
C LYS A 8 12.48 -4.74 0.72
N SER A 9 12.16 -5.09 -0.53
CA SER A 9 11.50 -6.38 -0.80
C SER A 9 12.41 -7.60 -0.57
N ILE A 10 13.70 -7.39 -0.35
CA ILE A 10 14.71 -8.43 -0.11
C ILE A 10 15.24 -8.39 1.33
N GLU A 11 15.26 -7.20 1.95
CA GLU A 11 15.85 -7.00 3.28
C GLU A 11 14.93 -7.40 4.45
N ILE A 12 13.62 -7.46 4.23
CA ILE A 12 12.65 -7.64 5.31
C ILE A 12 12.28 -9.10 5.53
N ASN A 13 11.87 -9.44 6.74
CA ASN A 13 11.37 -10.76 7.11
C ASN A 13 9.83 -10.85 7.00
N VAL A 14 9.31 -12.07 7.08
CA VAL A 14 7.87 -12.42 7.14
C VAL A 14 7.14 -11.66 8.27
N TYR A 15 7.83 -11.41 9.38
CA TYR A 15 7.29 -10.73 10.57
C TYR A 15 7.34 -9.20 10.50
N ASP A 16 8.00 -8.63 9.50
CA ASP A 16 8.16 -7.18 9.33
C ASP A 16 7.00 -6.55 8.55
N THR A 17 5.79 -7.11 8.67
CA THR A 17 4.58 -6.59 8.02
C THR A 17 3.43 -6.45 9.00
N LEU A 18 2.56 -5.47 8.75
CA LEU A 18 1.37 -5.15 9.54
C LEU A 18 0.13 -5.26 8.66
N TYR A 19 -0.98 -5.76 9.22
CA TYR A 19 -2.29 -5.80 8.55
C TYR A 19 -3.25 -4.84 9.24
N THR A 20 -3.82 -3.90 8.50
CA THR A 20 -4.65 -2.83 9.08
C THR A 20 -5.56 -2.17 8.04
N ASP A 21 -6.67 -1.59 8.48
CA ASP A 21 -7.57 -0.72 7.72
C ASP A 21 -7.30 0.78 7.95
N LYS A 22 -6.31 1.12 8.78
CA LYS A 22 -6.13 2.48 9.29
C LYS A 22 -5.35 3.43 8.36
N VAL A 23 -4.82 2.92 7.25
CA VAL A 23 -4.05 3.72 6.28
C VAL A 23 -4.99 4.52 5.37
N ASP A 24 -5.79 3.81 4.58
CA ASP A 24 -6.67 4.35 3.55
C ASP A 24 -8.15 3.99 3.78
N GLY A 25 -8.46 3.27 4.86
CA GLY A 25 -9.81 2.77 5.14
C GLY A 25 -10.10 1.41 4.48
N LEU A 26 -9.13 0.78 3.83
CA LEU A 26 -9.20 -0.56 3.28
C LEU A 26 -8.22 -1.47 4.02
N TYR A 27 -8.64 -2.71 4.29
CA TYR A 27 -7.74 -3.68 4.91
C TYR A 27 -6.59 -4.01 3.96
N THR A 28 -5.39 -3.59 4.35
CA THR A 28 -4.18 -3.73 3.55
C THR A 28 -3.02 -4.22 4.40
N ARG A 29 -2.08 -4.91 3.74
CA ARG A 29 -0.82 -5.32 4.36
C ARG A 29 0.31 -4.41 3.91
N ILE A 30 1.01 -3.87 4.89
CA ILE A 30 2.11 -2.92 4.70
C ILE A 30 3.36 -3.40 5.41
N MET A 31 4.52 -2.97 4.93
CA MET A 31 5.78 -3.11 5.66
C MET A 31 5.70 -2.33 6.98
N LYS A 32 6.18 -2.94 8.06
CA LYS A 32 6.33 -2.30 9.37
C LYS A 32 7.38 -1.20 9.27
N SER A 33 6.96 0.05 9.42
CA SER A 33 7.85 1.22 9.41
C SER A 33 7.36 2.28 10.40
N ARG A 34 8.23 3.25 10.71
CA ARG A 34 7.85 4.39 11.58
C ARG A 34 6.69 5.18 10.98
N GLY A 35 6.68 5.38 9.66
CA GLY A 35 5.58 6.04 8.95
C GLY A 35 4.27 5.28 9.07
N ALA A 36 4.30 3.95 8.87
CA ALA A 36 3.16 3.07 9.03
C ALA A 36 2.57 3.09 10.44
N GLU A 37 3.41 2.89 11.46
CA GLU A 37 2.96 2.89 12.86
C GLU A 37 2.39 4.25 13.28
N ARG A 38 3.01 5.34 12.84
CA ARG A 38 2.52 6.70 13.11
C ARG A 38 1.17 6.94 12.46
N LEU A 39 0.99 6.50 11.22
CA LEU A 39 -0.27 6.66 10.50
C LEU A 39 -1.39 5.86 11.15
N MET A 40 -1.13 4.61 11.56
CA MET A 40 -2.10 3.76 12.27
C MET A 40 -2.58 4.33 13.61
N ARG A 41 -1.76 5.14 14.27
CA ARG A 41 -2.12 5.82 15.53
C ARG A 41 -2.85 7.15 15.30
N LYS A 42 -2.78 7.71 14.09
CA LYS A 42 -3.33 9.02 13.78
C LYS A 42 -4.85 8.95 13.68
N LYS A 43 -5.55 9.80 14.43
CA LYS A 43 -7.00 9.99 14.30
C LYS A 43 -7.29 10.96 13.15
N LEU A 44 -8.43 10.78 12.49
CA LEU A 44 -8.92 11.75 11.52
C LEU A 44 -9.22 13.07 12.22
N ASN A 45 -8.56 14.14 11.78
CA ASN A 45 -8.85 15.48 12.25
C ASN A 45 -9.73 16.19 11.20
N PRO A 46 -10.97 16.60 11.53
CA PRO A 46 -11.88 17.29 10.60
C PRO A 46 -11.25 18.48 9.88
N PHE A 47 -10.40 19.27 10.54
CA PHE A 47 -9.69 20.40 9.91
C PHE A 47 -8.75 19.93 8.80
N THR A 48 -7.99 18.87 9.04
CA THR A 48 -7.08 18.30 8.04
C THR A 48 -7.86 17.70 6.86
N VAL A 49 -9.03 17.12 7.12
CA VAL A 49 -9.91 16.58 6.08
C VAL A 49 -10.43 17.69 5.19
N VAL A 50 -10.87 18.82 5.74
CA VAL A 50 -11.34 19.98 4.96
C VAL A 50 -10.21 20.55 4.09
N ILE A 51 -9.01 20.73 4.63
CA ILE A 51 -7.87 21.24 3.85
C ILE A 51 -7.50 20.26 2.73
N ASN A 52 -7.39 18.97 3.03
CA ASN A 52 -7.05 17.95 2.05
C ASN A 52 -8.14 17.79 0.99
N SER A 53 -9.42 17.94 1.35
CA SER A 53 -10.55 17.89 0.40
C SER A 53 -10.44 18.93 -0.72
N ARG A 54 -9.89 20.11 -0.44
CA ARG A 54 -9.61 21.14 -1.47
C ARG A 54 -8.47 20.74 -2.40
N LYS A 55 -7.44 20.05 -1.90
CA LYS A 55 -6.35 19.53 -2.72
C LYS A 55 -6.87 18.44 -3.66
N ILE A 56 -7.68 17.52 -3.14
CA ILE A 56 -8.28 16.43 -3.92
C ILE A 56 -9.23 16.97 -4.98
N ALA A 57 -10.11 17.92 -4.63
CA ALA A 57 -11.02 18.53 -5.59
C ALA A 57 -10.27 19.15 -6.79
N ARG A 58 -9.15 19.82 -6.54
CA ARG A 58 -8.26 20.35 -7.59
C ARG A 58 -7.63 19.25 -8.43
N LEU A 59 -7.13 18.17 -7.81
CA LEU A 59 -6.56 17.02 -8.53
C LEU A 59 -7.57 16.33 -9.45
N LEU A 60 -8.84 16.27 -9.03
CA LEU A 60 -9.92 15.66 -9.80
C LEU A 60 -10.60 16.63 -10.78
N GLY A 61 -10.20 17.91 -10.79
CA GLY A 61 -10.81 18.93 -11.65
C GLY A 61 -12.26 19.29 -11.29
N PHE A 62 -12.73 18.97 -10.08
CA PHE A 62 -14.11 19.23 -9.66
C PHE A 62 -14.24 20.50 -8.81
N PRO A 63 -15.36 21.24 -8.91
CA PRO A 63 -15.69 22.30 -7.97
C PRO A 63 -15.81 21.73 -6.55
N TRP A 64 -14.97 22.24 -5.63
CA TRP A 64 -14.83 21.70 -4.28
C TRP A 64 -16.15 21.59 -3.51
N LEU A 65 -17.02 22.59 -3.59
CA LEU A 65 -18.33 22.59 -2.92
C LEU A 65 -19.24 21.46 -3.44
N LYS A 66 -19.29 21.23 -4.76
CA LYS A 66 -20.08 20.15 -5.34
C LYS A 66 -19.56 18.78 -4.90
N LEU A 67 -18.24 18.61 -4.88
CA LEU A 67 -17.61 17.38 -4.40
C LEU A 67 -17.89 17.15 -2.91
N ALA A 68 -17.76 18.18 -2.08
CA ALA A 68 -18.00 18.10 -0.64
C ALA A 68 -19.46 17.73 -0.34
N LEU A 69 -20.43 18.36 -1.02
CA LEU A 69 -21.85 18.02 -0.90
C LEU A 69 -22.15 16.60 -1.39
N GLY A 70 -21.56 16.19 -2.52
CA GLY A 70 -21.70 14.82 -3.03
C GLY A 70 -21.19 13.78 -2.03
N ILE A 71 -20.00 13.98 -1.48
CA ILE A 71 -19.40 13.10 -0.47
C ILE A 71 -20.23 13.08 0.82
N ALA A 72 -20.74 14.22 1.27
CA ALA A 72 -21.61 14.29 2.46
C ALA A 72 -22.94 13.55 2.21
N GLY A 73 -23.51 13.67 1.01
CA GLY A 73 -24.75 12.99 0.60
C GLY A 73 -24.62 11.46 0.51
N MET A 74 -23.40 10.92 0.43
CA MET A 74 -23.15 9.47 0.47
C MET A 74 -23.26 8.85 1.88
N GLY A 75 -23.41 9.69 2.90
CA GLY A 75 -23.51 9.27 4.30
C GLY A 75 -22.16 9.20 5.02
N ILE A 76 -22.20 9.41 6.34
CA ILE A 76 -21.04 9.64 7.22
C ILE A 76 -19.96 8.56 7.07
N SER A 77 -20.36 7.28 7.04
CA SER A 77 -19.41 6.16 6.95
C SER A 77 -18.58 6.21 5.65
N LYS A 78 -19.23 6.42 4.51
CA LYS A 78 -18.55 6.54 3.21
C LYS A 78 -17.71 7.80 3.11
N SER A 79 -18.19 8.93 3.65
CA SER A 79 -17.43 10.17 3.70
C SER A 79 -16.13 10.01 4.50
N ILE A 80 -16.18 9.31 5.64
CA ILE A 80 -15.01 9.00 6.48
C ILE A 80 -14.03 8.10 5.72
N GLN A 81 -14.53 7.06 5.03
CA GLN A 81 -13.67 6.16 4.25
C GLN A 81 -12.94 6.93 3.13
N LEU A 82 -13.65 7.75 2.36
CA LEU A 82 -13.05 8.58 1.31
C LEU A 82 -12.01 9.56 1.86
N ALA A 83 -12.28 10.15 3.03
CA ALA A 83 -11.32 11.02 3.71
C ALA A 83 -10.06 10.27 4.13
N ARG A 84 -10.17 9.03 4.64
CA ARG A 84 -9.01 8.18 4.93
C ARG A 84 -8.24 7.83 3.66
N MET A 85 -8.95 7.43 2.61
CA MET A 85 -8.34 7.01 1.34
C MET A 85 -7.46 8.11 0.75
N ALA A 86 -7.91 9.36 0.82
CA ALA A 86 -7.13 10.48 0.34
C ALA A 86 -5.86 10.77 1.15
N ILE A 87 -5.92 10.61 2.48
CA ILE A 87 -4.74 10.70 3.34
C ILE A 87 -3.78 9.54 3.04
N GLY A 88 -4.32 8.33 2.89
CA GLY A 88 -3.59 7.13 2.54
C GLY A 88 -2.85 7.25 1.21
N PHE A 89 -3.45 7.88 0.20
CA PHE A 89 -2.83 8.08 -1.12
C PHE A 89 -1.50 8.85 -1.04
N GLU A 90 -1.45 9.95 -0.28
CA GLU A 90 -0.20 10.71 -0.08
C GLU A 90 0.83 9.89 0.70
N ALA A 91 0.39 9.09 1.67
CA ALA A 91 1.29 8.20 2.42
C ALA A 91 1.86 7.09 1.52
N PHE A 92 1.06 6.50 0.63
CA PHE A 92 1.54 5.53 -0.36
C PHE A 92 2.51 6.19 -1.34
N LYS A 93 2.22 7.40 -1.83
CA LYS A 93 3.14 8.13 -2.70
C LYS A 93 4.49 8.35 -2.01
N ALA A 94 4.48 8.88 -0.78
CA ALA A 94 5.70 9.13 -0.01
C ALA A 94 6.53 7.84 0.21
N GLY A 95 5.87 6.75 0.60
CA GLY A 95 6.55 5.48 0.84
C GLY A 95 7.03 4.85 -0.47
N THR A 96 6.12 4.60 -1.40
CA THR A 96 6.39 3.78 -2.61
C THR A 96 7.17 4.50 -3.70
N MET A 97 6.91 5.79 -3.91
CA MET A 97 7.46 6.55 -5.04
C MET A 97 8.61 7.45 -4.61
N GLU A 98 8.57 8.02 -3.40
CA GLU A 98 9.59 8.94 -2.89
C GLU A 98 10.59 8.26 -1.96
N GLY A 99 10.33 7.01 -1.53
CA GLY A 99 11.28 6.25 -0.70
C GLY A 99 11.26 6.61 0.78
N ASP A 100 10.31 7.43 1.24
CA ASP A 100 10.23 7.94 2.62
C ASP A 100 9.41 6.98 3.52
N ASN A 101 10.10 6.07 4.20
CA ASN A 101 9.50 5.12 5.14
C ASN A 101 9.20 5.73 6.54
N ASP A 102 9.65 6.95 6.81
CA ASP A 102 9.35 7.68 8.05
C ASP A 102 8.03 8.44 7.94
N LYS A 103 7.63 8.82 6.73
CA LYS A 103 6.36 9.53 6.46
C LYS A 103 5.34 8.74 5.69
N GLY A 104 5.77 7.82 4.84
CA GLY A 104 4.90 7.04 4.00
C GLY A 104 4.70 5.61 4.46
N VAL A 105 4.04 4.86 3.60
CA VAL A 105 3.76 3.43 3.75
C VAL A 105 4.12 2.68 2.48
N LEU A 106 4.60 1.45 2.64
CA LEU A 106 4.93 0.55 1.55
C LEU A 106 4.00 -0.67 1.64
N PRO A 107 3.08 -0.87 0.67
CA PRO A 107 2.35 -2.12 0.56
C PRO A 107 3.33 -3.27 0.37
N MET A 108 3.23 -4.30 1.20
CA MET A 108 4.19 -5.40 1.16
C MET A 108 3.57 -6.68 1.72
N GLY A 109 3.76 -7.78 1.00
CA GLY A 109 3.31 -9.10 1.41
C GLY A 109 4.34 -9.81 2.28
N GLN A 110 3.90 -10.81 3.03
CA GLN A 110 4.81 -11.68 3.79
C GLN A 110 5.75 -12.51 2.90
N VAL A 111 5.36 -12.73 1.64
CA VAL A 111 6.18 -13.41 0.63
C VAL A 111 7.55 -12.76 0.44
N SER A 112 7.73 -11.47 0.77
CA SER A 112 9.03 -10.81 0.71
C SER A 112 10.09 -11.44 1.61
N GLY A 113 9.70 -12.14 2.68
CA GLY A 113 10.64 -12.86 3.53
C GLY A 113 11.36 -14.03 2.86
N ILE A 114 10.94 -14.44 1.67
CA ILE A 114 11.57 -15.50 0.85
C ILE A 114 12.08 -14.98 -0.50
N ILE A 115 12.05 -13.66 -0.72
CA ILE A 115 12.59 -13.04 -1.94
C ILE A 115 14.02 -12.58 -1.63
N HIS A 116 14.98 -13.05 -2.43
CA HIS A 116 16.41 -12.81 -2.16
C HIS A 116 17.15 -12.10 -3.30
N ASP A 117 16.48 -11.82 -4.41
CA ASP A 117 17.05 -11.16 -5.57
C ASP A 117 16.06 -10.22 -6.26
N THR A 118 16.60 -9.29 -7.05
CA THR A 118 15.81 -8.43 -7.95
C THR A 118 16.08 -8.87 -9.37
N LEU A 119 15.05 -9.38 -10.04
CA LEU A 119 15.15 -9.93 -11.39
C LEU A 119 14.29 -9.13 -12.38
N THR A 120 14.58 -9.31 -13.66
CA THR A 120 13.64 -8.86 -14.70
C THR A 120 12.37 -9.69 -14.68
N VAL A 121 11.26 -9.11 -15.16
CA VAL A 121 9.96 -9.81 -15.25
C VAL A 121 10.09 -11.15 -16.01
N LYS A 122 10.86 -11.17 -17.11
CA LYS A 122 11.12 -12.39 -17.89
C LYS A 122 11.78 -13.48 -17.04
N GLN A 123 12.86 -13.14 -16.33
CA GLN A 123 13.58 -14.09 -15.48
C GLN A 123 12.71 -14.64 -14.35
N ILE A 124 11.85 -13.80 -13.76
CA ILE A 124 10.88 -14.23 -12.72
C ILE A 124 9.95 -15.30 -13.28
N ILE A 125 9.29 -15.01 -14.41
CA ILE A 125 8.34 -15.94 -15.03
C ILE A 125 9.02 -17.25 -15.41
N GLU A 126 10.17 -17.18 -16.08
CA GLU A 126 10.93 -18.37 -16.51
C GLU A 126 11.37 -19.23 -15.31
N ARG A 127 11.84 -18.59 -14.23
CA ARG A 127 12.24 -19.28 -13.01
C ARG A 127 11.06 -19.98 -12.35
N ILE A 128 9.96 -19.26 -12.12
CA ILE A 128 8.74 -19.82 -11.49
C ILE A 128 8.22 -21.02 -12.28
N VAL A 129 8.09 -20.91 -13.60
CA VAL A 129 7.58 -22.01 -14.44
C VAL A 129 8.53 -23.22 -14.40
N ARG A 130 9.84 -23.00 -14.45
CA ARG A 130 10.84 -24.07 -14.37
C ARG A 130 10.80 -24.78 -13.02
N GLU A 131 10.78 -24.04 -11.91
CA GLU A 131 10.73 -24.60 -10.56
C GLU A 131 9.42 -25.35 -10.32
N ALA A 132 8.28 -24.79 -10.73
CA ALA A 132 6.98 -25.45 -10.64
C ALA A 132 6.96 -26.79 -11.39
N LYS A 133 7.50 -26.85 -12.61
CA LYS A 133 7.64 -28.11 -13.37
C LYS A 133 8.53 -29.12 -12.65
N SER A 134 9.63 -28.67 -12.05
CA SER A 134 10.55 -29.54 -11.32
C SER A 134 9.90 -30.13 -10.07
N VAL A 135 9.22 -29.29 -9.29
CA VAL A 135 8.47 -29.73 -8.10
C VAL A 135 7.36 -30.69 -8.49
N HIS A 136 6.57 -30.35 -9.52
CA HIS A 136 5.49 -31.22 -10.01
C HIS A 136 5.98 -32.63 -10.37
N LYS A 137 7.12 -32.74 -11.07
CA LYS A 137 7.73 -34.05 -11.38
C LYS A 137 8.24 -34.79 -10.13
N ALA A 138 8.78 -34.07 -9.16
CA ALA A 138 9.32 -34.66 -7.94
C ALA A 138 8.22 -35.19 -7.00
N VAL A 139 7.05 -34.53 -6.97
CA VAL A 139 5.90 -34.93 -6.13
C VAL A 139 4.85 -35.74 -6.87
N ALA A 140 4.96 -35.87 -8.20
CA ALA A 140 4.09 -36.75 -8.96
C ALA A 140 4.22 -38.19 -8.42
N PRO A 141 3.11 -38.92 -8.28
CA PRO A 141 3.16 -40.32 -7.90
C PRO A 141 4.11 -41.04 -8.85
N LYS A 142 5.11 -41.74 -8.30
CA LYS A 142 5.85 -42.73 -9.06
C LYS A 142 4.88 -43.88 -9.35
N VAL A 143 4.18 -43.78 -10.47
CA VAL A 143 3.45 -44.90 -11.06
C VAL A 143 4.48 -45.85 -11.66
#